data_AF-A0A1Q7VM36-F1
#
_entry.id   AF-A0A1Q7VM36-F1
#
_cell.length_a   1.000
_cell.length_b   1.000
_cell.length_c   1.000
_cell.angle_alpha   90.00
_cell.angle_beta   90.00
_cell.angle_gamma   90.00
#
_symmetry.space_group_name_H-M   'P 1'
#
loop_
_entity.id
_entity.type
_entity.pdbx_description
1 polymer ?
#
loop_
_entity_poly.entity_id
_entity_poly.type
_entity_poly.pdbx_seq_one_letter_code
_entity_poly.pdbx_strand_id
1 'polypeptide(L)'
;MSLDPAYPTPIAAPPRIGVSGAGEFARGIGQYWGHHTSVMASASGQQIDIAASVRAAYQFARDNARLAVNLALVPFAIVVGAEFLAWLVGGGGWFGMILALLIQAGGFAVFGTVFIVRWHRFVLLGETATQSLFPPGWGTFFLTTIKVGLAFLVGTFVLGMIAAVPPHFLTGLIAFVGFVAMGFAWARLSLVFPAAAIERPMTLREGWDVMAGNYWRLFACILGCYLPFGIVHYVVDKIGGAAPSILWIVFQAVALAVSFAGVAVVAAMLSEVYRGFYPPEPQAAERRAS
;
A
#
# COMPACT_ATOMS: atom_id res chain seq x y z
N MET A 1 11.61 -42.23 -45.46
CA MET A 1 10.60 -41.25 -45.02
C MET A 1 11.09 -40.64 -43.72
N SER A 2 11.65 -39.44 -43.80
CA SER A 2 12.15 -38.66 -42.66
C SER A 2 11.13 -37.56 -42.41
N LEU A 3 10.59 -37.47 -41.19
CA LEU A 3 9.67 -36.40 -40.77
C LEU A 3 10.49 -35.38 -39.97
N ASP A 4 10.72 -34.22 -40.57
CA ASP A 4 11.28 -33.05 -39.88
C ASP A 4 10.22 -32.42 -38.97
N PRO A 5 10.50 -32.19 -37.68
CA PRO A 5 9.62 -31.43 -36.81
C PRO A 5 9.71 -29.94 -37.13
N ALA A 6 8.57 -29.35 -37.48
CA ALA A 6 8.42 -27.92 -37.72
C ALA A 6 8.73 -27.12 -36.43
N TYR A 7 9.76 -26.28 -36.49
CA TYR A 7 10.06 -25.30 -35.44
C TYR A 7 8.96 -24.24 -35.37
N PRO A 8 8.48 -23.87 -34.17
CA PRO A 8 7.54 -22.76 -34.03
C PRO A 8 8.22 -21.42 -34.35
N THR A 9 7.59 -20.66 -35.23
CA THR A 9 7.98 -19.28 -35.58
C THR A 9 8.02 -18.38 -34.33
N PRO A 10 9.11 -17.62 -34.11
CA PRO A 10 9.21 -16.69 -32.99
C PRO A 10 8.16 -15.57 -33.13
N ILE A 11 7.38 -15.39 -32.07
CA ILE A 11 6.39 -14.31 -31.94
C ILE A 11 7.16 -12.99 -31.76
N ALA A 12 6.93 -12.04 -32.66
CA ALA A 12 7.55 -10.72 -32.62
C ALA A 12 7.23 -9.98 -31.30
N ALA A 13 8.27 -9.46 -30.66
CA ALA A 13 8.12 -8.66 -29.45
C ALA A 13 7.33 -7.36 -29.75
N PRO A 14 6.42 -6.93 -28.86
CA PRO A 14 5.69 -5.68 -29.05
C PRO A 14 6.64 -4.48 -29.05
N PRO A 15 6.32 -3.42 -29.83
CA PRO A 15 7.14 -2.22 -29.93
C PRO A 15 7.25 -1.55 -28.55
N ARG A 16 8.49 -1.34 -28.10
CA ARG A 16 8.80 -0.58 -26.89
C ARG A 16 8.34 0.87 -27.10
N ILE A 17 7.39 1.32 -26.28
CA ILE A 17 7.03 2.73 -26.16
C ILE A 17 8.25 3.47 -25.59
N GLY A 18 8.93 4.22 -26.44
CA GLY A 18 10.08 5.03 -26.07
C GLY A 18 9.66 6.18 -25.18
N VAL A 19 10.03 6.12 -23.90
CA VAL A 19 10.02 7.27 -23.01
C VAL A 19 11.23 8.12 -23.38
N SER A 20 11.03 9.13 -24.22
CA SER A 20 12.01 10.15 -24.54
C SER A 20 12.11 11.11 -23.34
N GLY A 21 13.20 11.04 -22.57
CA GLY A 21 13.41 11.95 -21.44
C GLY A 21 14.40 11.56 -20.34
N ALA A 22 15.28 10.58 -20.53
CA ALA A 22 16.23 10.15 -19.49
C ALA A 22 17.71 10.12 -19.95
N GLY A 23 18.08 11.01 -20.87
CA GLY A 23 19.33 10.91 -21.63
C GLY A 23 20.58 11.60 -21.07
N GLU A 24 20.51 12.45 -20.04
CA GLU A 24 21.62 13.37 -19.74
C GLU A 24 22.25 13.30 -18.33
N PHE A 25 21.93 12.29 -17.51
CA PHE A 25 22.46 12.22 -16.14
C PHE A 25 23.46 11.08 -15.85
N ALA A 26 23.80 10.26 -16.85
CA ALA A 26 24.51 8.99 -16.63
C ALA A 26 25.98 8.97 -17.07
N ARG A 27 26.76 10.05 -16.86
CA ARG A 27 28.16 10.10 -17.34
C ARG A 27 29.26 10.49 -16.36
N GLY A 28 29.07 10.41 -15.04
CA GLY A 28 30.19 10.73 -14.14
C GLY A 28 30.05 10.28 -12.70
N ILE A 29 30.02 8.98 -12.43
CA ILE A 29 30.29 8.46 -11.07
C ILE A 29 31.03 7.13 -11.18
N GLY A 30 32.35 7.21 -11.39
CA GLY A 30 33.27 6.10 -11.26
C GLY A 30 34.24 6.36 -10.12
N GLN A 31 34.38 5.36 -9.24
CA GLN A 31 35.40 5.23 -8.19
C GLN A 31 35.18 6.06 -6.92
N TYR A 32 34.59 5.44 -5.88
CA TYR A 32 35.00 5.55 -4.47
C TYR A 32 34.10 4.65 -3.61
N TRP A 33 34.52 3.41 -3.36
CA TRP A 33 33.91 2.52 -2.36
C TRP A 33 35.01 2.04 -1.41
N GLY A 34 35.06 2.68 -0.24
CA GLY A 34 35.92 2.31 0.87
C GLY A 34 35.32 2.84 2.16
N HIS A 35 34.90 1.91 3.04
CA HIS A 35 34.51 2.03 4.44
C HIS A 35 34.13 3.41 5.02
N HIS A 36 32.86 3.52 5.41
CA HIS A 36 32.34 3.91 6.73
C HIS A 36 30.85 4.27 6.53
N THR A 37 29.94 3.49 7.09
CA THR A 37 28.50 3.83 7.16
C THR A 37 28.30 4.92 8.21
N SER A 38 28.83 6.09 7.91
CA SER A 38 28.42 7.35 8.50
C SER A 38 26.95 7.51 8.17
N VAL A 39 26.10 7.60 9.20
CA VAL A 39 24.67 7.93 9.07
C VAL A 39 24.60 9.29 8.37
N MET A 40 24.45 9.28 7.05
CA MET A 40 24.35 10.49 6.26
C MET A 40 23.07 11.21 6.65
N ALA A 41 23.20 12.49 6.97
CA ALA A 41 22.10 13.43 6.83
C ALA A 41 21.49 13.23 5.43
N SER A 42 20.17 13.01 5.36
CA SER A 42 19.37 12.72 4.15
C SER A 42 20.06 13.15 2.85
N ALA A 43 20.76 12.20 2.21
CA ALA A 43 21.80 12.49 1.22
C ALA A 43 21.29 13.09 -0.11
N SER A 44 19.97 13.20 -0.32
CA SER A 44 19.45 13.67 -1.60
C SER A 44 18.96 15.11 -1.60
N GLY A 45 18.72 15.75 -0.44
CA GLY A 45 18.02 17.04 -0.39
C GLY A 45 16.68 17.05 -1.16
N GLN A 46 16.20 15.87 -1.54
CA GLN A 46 15.13 15.71 -2.52
C GLN A 46 13.82 15.94 -1.79
N GLN A 47 13.11 16.97 -2.23
CA GLN A 47 11.81 17.30 -1.70
C GLN A 47 10.73 16.59 -2.52
N ILE A 48 9.77 15.95 -1.84
CA ILE A 48 8.64 15.30 -2.51
C ILE A 48 7.73 16.39 -3.11
N ASP A 49 7.54 16.41 -4.43
CA ASP A 49 6.51 17.23 -5.05
C ASP A 49 5.16 16.54 -4.89
N ILE A 50 4.32 17.08 -4.01
CA ILE A 50 3.04 16.47 -3.63
C ILE A 50 2.12 16.32 -4.84
N ALA A 51 2.01 17.37 -5.67
CA ALA A 51 1.09 17.37 -6.79
C ALA A 51 1.55 16.40 -7.88
N ALA A 52 2.87 16.36 -8.15
CA ALA A 52 3.45 15.43 -9.10
C ALA A 52 3.30 13.98 -8.64
N SER A 53 3.66 13.66 -7.38
CA SER A 53 3.58 12.30 -6.84
C SER A 53 2.14 11.78 -6.77
N VAL A 54 1.18 12.60 -6.34
CA VAL A 54 -0.24 12.21 -6.32
C VAL A 54 -0.73 11.95 -7.75
N ARG A 55 -0.44 12.85 -8.69
CA ARG A 55 -0.85 12.70 -10.10
C ARG A 55 -0.25 11.43 -10.73
N ALA A 56 1.04 11.19 -10.52
CA ALA A 56 1.75 10.02 -11.04
C ALA A 56 1.13 8.73 -10.50
N ALA A 57 0.81 8.66 -9.21
CA ALA A 57 0.17 7.50 -8.60
C ALA A 57 -1.22 7.20 -9.17
N TYR A 58 -2.06 8.23 -9.37
CA TYR A 58 -3.37 8.07 -10.01
C TYR A 58 -3.26 7.64 -11.47
N GLN A 59 -2.35 8.24 -12.23
CA GLN A 59 -2.11 7.86 -13.63
C GLN A 59 -1.64 6.41 -13.71
N PHE A 60 -0.66 6.02 -12.89
CA PHE A 60 -0.17 4.66 -12.84
C PHE A 60 -1.27 3.65 -12.51
N ALA A 61 -2.08 3.92 -11.47
CA ALA A 61 -3.17 3.02 -11.09
C ALA A 61 -4.24 2.92 -12.18
N ARG A 62 -4.54 4.03 -12.87
CA ARG A 62 -5.50 4.07 -14.00
C ARG A 62 -4.98 3.27 -15.20
N ASP A 63 -3.74 3.50 -15.60
CA ASP A 63 -3.12 2.87 -16.77
C ASP A 63 -2.98 1.35 -16.57
N ASN A 64 -2.86 0.92 -15.31
CA ASN A 64 -2.73 -0.48 -14.91
C ASN A 64 -4.00 -1.04 -14.25
N ALA A 65 -5.16 -0.39 -14.40
CA ALA A 65 -6.39 -0.75 -13.67
C ALA A 65 -6.83 -2.20 -13.93
N ARG A 66 -6.71 -2.68 -15.18
CA ARG A 66 -7.03 -4.07 -15.53
C ARG A 66 -6.16 -5.06 -14.76
N LEU A 67 -4.87 -4.77 -14.63
CA LEU A 67 -3.96 -5.61 -13.87
C LEU A 67 -4.25 -5.52 -12.37
N ALA A 68 -4.53 -4.33 -11.84
CA ALA A 68 -4.93 -4.13 -10.46
C ALA A 68 -6.16 -4.99 -10.11
N VAL A 69 -7.19 -4.97 -10.97
CA VAL A 69 -8.39 -5.81 -10.83
C VAL A 69 -8.05 -7.29 -10.87
N ASN A 70 -7.22 -7.74 -11.81
CA ASN A 70 -6.82 -9.14 -11.89
C ASN A 70 -6.07 -9.61 -10.63
N LEU A 71 -5.18 -8.77 -10.09
CA LEU A 71 -4.43 -9.07 -8.86
C LEU A 71 -5.33 -9.02 -7.62
N ALA A 72 -6.34 -8.14 -7.62
CA ALA A 72 -7.29 -7.96 -6.52
C ALA A 72 -8.43 -9.00 -6.52
N LEU A 73 -8.79 -9.59 -7.67
CA LEU A 73 -10.03 -10.36 -7.81
C LEU A 73 -10.18 -11.46 -6.77
N VAL A 74 -9.16 -12.32 -6.62
CA VAL A 74 -9.16 -13.43 -5.66
C VAL A 74 -9.21 -12.93 -4.21
N PRO A 75 -8.26 -12.07 -3.74
CA PRO A 75 -8.33 -11.58 -2.36
C PRO A 75 -9.60 -10.78 -2.08
N PHE A 76 -10.07 -9.99 -3.03
CA PHE A 76 -11.33 -9.24 -2.92
C PHE A 76 -12.52 -10.18 -2.72
N ALA A 77 -12.66 -11.22 -3.55
CA ALA A 77 -13.74 -12.20 -3.41
C ALA A 77 -13.73 -12.90 -2.05
N ILE A 78 -12.54 -13.21 -1.52
CA ILE A 78 -12.39 -13.82 -0.19
C ILE A 78 -12.81 -12.83 0.91
N VAL A 79 -12.40 -11.56 0.83
CA VAL A 79 -12.80 -10.54 1.81
C VAL A 79 -14.31 -10.29 1.75
N VAL A 80 -14.93 -10.22 0.57
CA VAL A 80 -16.39 -10.14 0.44
C VAL A 80 -17.07 -11.36 1.06
N GLY A 81 -16.54 -12.57 0.85
CA GLY A 81 -17.04 -13.78 1.49
C GLY A 81 -16.91 -13.74 3.02
N ALA A 82 -15.82 -13.20 3.54
CA ALA A 82 -15.60 -13.00 4.97
C ALA A 82 -16.58 -11.97 5.57
N GLU A 83 -16.84 -10.86 4.87
CA GLU A 83 -17.85 -9.85 5.24
C GLU A 83 -19.24 -10.48 5.31
N PHE A 84 -19.62 -11.27 4.30
CA PHE A 84 -20.89 -11.98 4.27
C PHE A 84 -21.01 -12.97 5.45
N LEU A 85 -19.95 -13.73 5.73
CA LEU A 85 -19.92 -14.65 6.86
C LEU A 85 -20.00 -13.93 8.21
N ALA A 86 -19.27 -12.82 8.37
CA ALA A 86 -19.30 -11.98 9.55
C ALA A 86 -20.72 -11.44 9.80
N TRP A 87 -21.41 -11.01 8.74
CA TRP A 87 -22.80 -10.58 8.82
C TRP A 87 -23.75 -11.70 9.30
N LEU A 88 -23.61 -12.92 8.79
CA LEU A 88 -24.42 -14.07 9.21
C LEU A 88 -24.23 -14.43 10.70
N VAL A 89 -23.01 -14.29 11.20
CA VAL A 89 -22.65 -14.68 12.57
C VAL A 89 -22.86 -13.53 13.59
N GLY A 90 -22.93 -12.29 13.10
CA GLY A 90 -23.00 -11.07 13.93
C GLY A 90 -24.29 -10.88 14.74
N GLY A 91 -25.36 -11.62 14.45
CA GLY A 91 -26.67 -11.45 15.11
C GLY A 91 -26.76 -11.92 16.57
N GLY A 92 -25.76 -12.65 17.09
CA GLY A 92 -25.80 -13.32 18.39
C GLY A 92 -25.44 -12.48 19.64
N GLY A 93 -25.65 -11.16 19.63
CA GLY A 93 -25.24 -10.26 20.72
C GLY A 93 -23.73 -9.98 20.75
N TRP A 94 -23.17 -9.72 21.94
CA TRP A 94 -21.77 -9.26 22.07
C TRP A 94 -20.74 -10.28 21.55
N PHE A 95 -20.97 -11.58 21.76
CA PHE A 95 -20.09 -12.63 21.27
C PHE A 95 -20.12 -12.71 19.74
N GLY A 96 -21.32 -12.68 19.14
CA GLY A 96 -21.49 -12.64 17.68
C GLY A 96 -20.82 -11.41 17.07
N MET A 97 -20.94 -10.25 17.71
CA MET A 97 -20.29 -9.01 17.28
C MET A 97 -18.75 -9.13 17.31
N ILE A 98 -18.15 -9.64 18.38
CA ILE A 98 -16.70 -9.85 18.45
C ILE A 98 -16.24 -10.82 17.38
N LEU A 99 -16.95 -11.94 17.21
CA LEU A 99 -16.61 -12.94 16.20
C LEU A 99 -16.71 -12.37 14.78
N ALA A 100 -17.74 -11.58 14.49
CA ALA A 100 -17.89 -10.86 13.22
C ALA A 100 -16.72 -9.90 12.97
N LEU A 101 -16.34 -9.11 13.97
CA LEU A 101 -15.19 -8.20 13.88
C LEU A 101 -13.87 -8.96 13.63
N LEU A 102 -13.66 -10.10 14.28
CA LEU A 102 -12.46 -10.93 14.06
C LEU A 102 -12.42 -11.53 12.66
N ILE A 103 -13.55 -12.00 12.14
CA ILE A 103 -13.66 -12.54 10.77
C ILE A 103 -13.37 -11.42 9.76
N GLN A 104 -13.97 -10.25 9.95
CA GLN A 104 -13.80 -9.10 9.08
C GLN A 104 -12.35 -8.58 9.10
N ALA A 105 -11.83 -8.27 10.28
CA ALA A 105 -10.48 -7.75 10.46
C ALA A 105 -9.43 -8.78 10.03
N GLY A 106 -9.60 -10.05 10.39
CA GLY A 106 -8.71 -11.14 9.98
C GLY A 106 -8.73 -11.38 8.48
N GLY A 107 -9.92 -11.42 7.87
CA GLY A 107 -10.08 -11.57 6.42
C GLY A 107 -9.41 -10.44 5.65
N PHE A 108 -9.68 -9.19 6.04
CA PHE A 108 -9.05 -8.03 5.42
C PHE A 108 -7.54 -8.00 5.66
N ALA A 109 -7.07 -8.26 6.89
CA ALA A 109 -5.65 -8.24 7.21
C ALA A 109 -4.87 -9.33 6.45
N VAL A 110 -5.40 -10.55 6.32
CA VAL A 110 -4.71 -11.64 5.63
C VAL A 110 -4.77 -11.46 4.11
N PHE A 111 -5.97 -11.26 3.55
CA PHE A 111 -6.15 -11.27 2.10
C PHE A 111 -5.99 -9.89 1.46
N GLY A 112 -6.34 -8.81 2.15
CA GLY A 112 -6.03 -7.45 1.71
C GLY A 112 -4.52 -7.23 1.59
N THR A 113 -3.72 -7.78 2.51
CA THR A 113 -2.25 -7.68 2.43
C THR A 113 -1.67 -8.50 1.28
N VAL A 114 -2.28 -9.62 0.88
CA VAL A 114 -1.89 -10.36 -0.34
C VAL A 114 -1.97 -9.44 -1.56
N PHE A 115 -3.08 -8.72 -1.71
CA PHE A 115 -3.23 -7.74 -2.80
C PHE A 115 -2.17 -6.65 -2.73
N ILE A 116 -1.99 -6.03 -1.56
CA ILE A 116 -1.04 -4.92 -1.36
C ILE A 116 0.39 -5.34 -1.70
N VAL A 117 0.82 -6.53 -1.27
CA VAL A 117 2.16 -7.05 -1.55
C VAL A 117 2.34 -7.31 -3.05
N ARG A 118 1.38 -7.98 -3.69
CA ARG A 118 1.42 -8.21 -5.15
C ARG A 118 1.49 -6.88 -5.90
N TRP A 119 0.73 -5.88 -5.47
CA TRP A 119 0.72 -4.57 -6.08
C TRP A 119 2.05 -3.84 -5.90
N HIS A 120 2.62 -3.80 -4.70
CA HIS A 120 3.95 -3.22 -4.46
C HIS A 120 5.04 -3.92 -5.29
N ARG A 121 5.02 -5.25 -5.38
CA ARG A 121 5.98 -6.02 -6.19
C ARG A 121 5.80 -5.75 -7.68
N PHE A 122 4.57 -5.62 -8.17
CA PHE A 122 4.32 -5.19 -9.53
C PHE A 122 4.91 -3.80 -9.78
N VAL A 123 4.60 -2.82 -8.92
CA VAL A 123 5.08 -1.45 -9.08
C VAL A 123 6.61 -1.40 -9.04
N LEU A 124 7.24 -2.09 -8.08
CA LEU A 124 8.69 -2.03 -7.82
C LEU A 124 9.53 -2.90 -8.75
N LEU A 125 9.08 -4.14 -8.98
CA LEU A 125 9.83 -5.19 -9.68
C LEU A 125 9.29 -5.51 -11.08
N GLY A 126 8.06 -5.11 -11.40
CA GLY A 126 7.39 -5.46 -12.65
C GLY A 126 6.79 -6.88 -12.68
N GLU A 127 6.68 -7.53 -11.52
CA GLU A 127 6.15 -8.90 -11.43
C GLU A 127 4.62 -8.92 -11.59
N THR A 128 4.10 -9.60 -12.61
CA THR A 128 2.67 -9.66 -12.93
C THR A 128 1.99 -10.98 -12.55
N ALA A 129 2.76 -12.04 -12.28
CA ALA A 129 2.24 -13.39 -12.05
C ALA A 129 2.89 -14.03 -10.82
N THR A 130 2.06 -14.43 -9.86
CA THR A 130 2.44 -15.35 -8.79
C THR A 130 1.45 -16.51 -8.80
N GLN A 131 1.95 -17.72 -9.06
CA GLN A 131 1.13 -18.95 -9.02
C GLN A 131 0.69 -19.29 -7.59
N SER A 132 1.39 -18.77 -6.57
CA SER A 132 1.05 -18.93 -5.16
C SER A 132 0.04 -17.88 -4.70
N LEU A 133 -0.91 -18.30 -3.85
CA LEU A 133 -1.85 -17.41 -3.17
C LEU A 133 -1.10 -16.35 -2.34
N PHE A 134 -0.03 -16.75 -1.65
CA PHE A 134 0.82 -15.86 -0.87
C PHE A 134 2.09 -15.54 -1.66
N PRO A 135 2.29 -14.27 -2.08
CA PRO A 135 3.51 -13.88 -2.78
C PRO A 135 4.73 -13.89 -1.85
N PRO A 136 5.95 -13.98 -2.39
CA PRO A 136 7.17 -13.75 -1.62
C PRO A 136 7.12 -12.37 -0.93
N GLY A 137 7.60 -12.28 0.30
CA GLY A 137 7.53 -11.09 1.14
C GLY A 137 6.21 -10.90 1.90
N TRP A 138 5.16 -11.69 1.64
CA TRP A 138 3.89 -11.53 2.33
C TRP A 138 4.01 -11.69 3.85
N GLY A 139 4.73 -12.72 4.33
CA GLY A 139 4.88 -12.95 5.77
C GLY A 139 5.56 -11.78 6.49
N THR A 140 6.63 -11.24 5.91
CA THR A 140 7.35 -10.07 6.43
C THR A 140 6.46 -8.83 6.41
N PHE A 141 5.72 -8.61 5.31
CA PHE A 141 4.76 -7.51 5.21
C PHE A 141 3.64 -7.61 6.25
N PHE A 142 3.07 -8.80 6.42
CA PHE A 142 1.98 -9.06 7.36
C PHE A 142 2.42 -8.84 8.80
N LEU A 143 3.60 -9.36 9.19
CA LEU A 143 4.17 -9.11 10.52
C LEU A 143 4.47 -7.63 10.76
N THR A 144 4.99 -6.92 9.77
CA THR A 144 5.18 -5.46 9.85
C THR A 144 3.84 -4.75 10.03
N THR A 145 2.82 -5.15 9.28
CA THR A 145 1.45 -4.62 9.41
C THR A 145 0.90 -4.84 10.81
N ILE A 146 1.09 -6.03 11.39
CA ILE A 146 0.68 -6.31 12.77
C ILE A 146 1.43 -5.40 13.76
N LYS A 147 2.75 -5.26 13.64
CA LYS A 147 3.55 -4.43 14.56
C LYS A 147 3.13 -2.96 14.53
N VAL A 148 3.03 -2.38 13.33
CA VAL A 148 2.65 -0.97 13.15
C VAL A 148 1.17 -0.79 13.51
N GLY A 149 0.30 -1.72 13.11
CA GLY A 149 -1.12 -1.71 13.42
C GLY A 149 -1.40 -1.79 14.93
N LEU A 150 -0.67 -2.65 15.65
CA LEU A 150 -0.79 -2.74 17.12
C LEU A 150 -0.33 -1.46 17.80
N ALA A 151 0.79 -0.87 17.36
CA ALA A 151 1.25 0.42 17.88
C ALA A 151 0.22 1.54 17.64
N PHE A 152 -0.39 1.57 16.45
CA PHE A 152 -1.45 2.51 16.09
C PHE A 152 -2.74 2.27 16.91
N LEU A 153 -3.11 1.01 17.16
CA LEU A 153 -4.24 0.63 17.99
C LEU A 153 -4.06 1.11 19.43
N VAL A 154 -2.88 0.88 20.02
CA VAL A 154 -2.55 1.34 21.37
C VAL A 154 -2.62 2.87 21.45
N GLY A 155 -2.04 3.57 20.47
CA GLY A 155 -2.12 5.04 20.40
C GLY A 155 -3.57 5.55 20.31
N THR A 156 -4.38 4.93 19.44
CA THR A 156 -5.80 5.26 19.28
C THR A 156 -6.58 5.02 20.58
N PHE A 157 -6.33 3.90 21.26
CA PHE A 157 -6.97 3.57 22.53
C PHE A 157 -6.64 4.61 23.61
N VAL A 158 -5.36 4.94 23.78
CA VAL A 158 -4.91 5.95 24.77
C VAL A 158 -5.53 7.32 24.46
N LEU A 159 -5.51 7.76 23.21
CA LEU A 159 -6.11 9.03 22.81
C LEU A 159 -7.63 9.04 23.00
N GLY A 160 -8.31 7.92 22.75
CA GLY A 160 -9.73 7.74 23.02
C GLY A 160 -10.06 7.83 24.51
N MET A 161 -9.23 7.23 25.37
CA MET A 161 -9.36 7.37 26.82
C MET A 161 -9.16 8.81 27.29
N ILE A 162 -8.17 9.53 26.73
CA ILE A 162 -7.97 10.95 27.03
C ILE A 162 -9.22 11.74 26.64
N ALA A 163 -9.75 11.55 25.42
CA ALA A 163 -10.94 12.26 24.93
C ALA A 163 -12.19 12.04 25.79
N ALA A 164 -12.29 10.88 26.44
CA ALA A 164 -13.43 10.53 27.30
C ALA A 164 -13.42 11.24 28.66
N VAL A 165 -12.28 11.83 29.08
CA VAL A 165 -12.16 12.49 30.38
C VAL A 165 -12.69 13.93 30.32
N PRO A 166 -13.55 14.38 31.26
CA PRO A 166 -13.93 15.78 31.39
C PRO A 166 -12.74 16.68 31.81
N PRO A 167 -12.66 17.94 31.34
CA PRO A 167 -13.59 18.64 30.47
C PRO A 167 -13.38 18.31 28.98
N HIS A 168 -14.45 17.87 28.30
CA HIS A 168 -14.40 17.33 26.94
C HIS A 168 -13.84 18.28 25.87
N PHE A 169 -13.97 19.60 26.04
CA PHE A 169 -13.40 20.55 25.08
C PHE A 169 -11.88 20.49 25.04
N LEU A 170 -11.23 20.50 26.21
CA LEU A 170 -9.77 20.48 26.31
C LEU A 170 -9.22 19.09 25.93
N THR A 171 -9.81 18.03 26.47
CA THR A 171 -9.37 16.66 26.17
C THR A 171 -9.65 16.26 24.73
N GLY A 172 -10.74 16.75 24.13
CA GLY A 172 -11.03 16.60 22.71
C GLY A 172 -10.00 17.28 21.82
N LEU A 173 -9.57 18.50 22.16
CA LEU A 173 -8.49 19.19 21.42
C LEU A 173 -7.15 18.44 21.52
N ILE A 174 -6.81 17.96 22.72
CA ILE A 174 -5.59 17.14 22.94
C ILE A 174 -5.66 15.86 22.10
N ALA A 175 -6.78 15.15 22.15
CA ALA A 175 -6.97 13.93 21.36
C ALA A 175 -6.87 14.20 19.86
N PHE A 176 -7.48 15.28 19.37
CA PHE A 176 -7.38 15.70 17.97
C PHE A 176 -5.93 15.94 17.55
N VAL A 177 -5.17 16.72 18.31
CA VAL A 177 -3.73 16.96 18.04
C VAL A 177 -2.96 15.63 18.07
N GLY A 178 -3.29 14.75 19.02
CA GLY A 178 -2.72 13.41 19.12
C GLY A 178 -2.99 12.54 17.88
N PHE A 179 -4.22 12.56 17.35
CA PHE A 179 -4.57 11.83 16.12
C PHE A 179 -3.82 12.37 14.90
N VAL A 180 -3.66 13.69 14.80
CA VAL A 180 -2.86 14.31 13.74
C VAL A 180 -1.38 13.90 13.86
N ALA A 181 -0.82 13.95 15.07
CA ALA A 181 0.56 13.50 15.32
C ALA A 181 0.75 12.01 14.99
N MET A 182 -0.24 11.18 15.33
CA MET A 182 -0.24 9.75 15.01
C MET A 182 -0.33 9.51 13.49
N GLY A 183 -1.10 10.33 12.76
CA GLY A 183 -1.13 10.32 11.30
C GLY A 183 0.24 10.65 10.68
N PHE A 184 0.96 11.63 11.22
CA PHE A 184 2.34 11.90 10.79
C PHE A 184 3.29 10.74 11.10
N ALA A 185 3.17 10.12 12.28
CA ALA A 185 3.98 8.96 12.64
C ALA A 185 3.71 7.78 11.70
N TRP A 186 2.44 7.50 11.38
CA TRP A 186 2.04 6.49 10.42
C TRP A 186 2.62 6.76 9.03
N ALA A 187 2.51 8.01 8.54
CA ALA A 187 3.09 8.40 7.25
C ALA A 187 4.60 8.13 7.20
N ARG A 188 5.36 8.43 8.27
CA ARG A 188 6.80 8.12 8.32
C ARG A 188 7.09 6.62 8.24
N LEU A 189 6.32 5.80 8.94
CA LEU A 189 6.52 4.35 8.96
C LEU A 189 6.02 3.66 7.69
N SER A 190 5.26 4.37 6.84
CA SER A 190 4.65 3.77 5.66
C SER A 190 5.65 3.26 4.61
N LEU A 191 6.89 3.79 4.56
CA LEU A 191 7.94 3.30 3.66
C LEU A 191 8.47 1.90 4.02
N VAL A 192 8.20 1.42 5.24
CA VAL A 192 8.57 0.06 5.64
C VAL A 192 7.72 -0.98 4.88
N PHE A 193 6.51 -0.61 4.45
CA PHE A 193 5.62 -1.49 3.69
C PHE A 193 6.16 -1.89 2.29
N PRO A 194 6.54 -0.94 1.40
CA PRO A 194 7.13 -1.31 0.12
C PRO A 194 8.45 -2.08 0.29
N ALA A 195 9.27 -1.75 1.29
CA ALA A 195 10.49 -2.50 1.60
C ALA A 195 10.19 -3.96 2.01
N ALA A 196 9.21 -4.15 2.89
CA ALA A 196 8.79 -5.47 3.35
C ALA A 196 8.19 -6.32 2.21
N ALA A 197 7.48 -5.70 1.27
CA ALA A 197 6.90 -6.40 0.11
C ALA A 197 7.95 -7.00 -0.84
N ILE A 198 9.15 -6.40 -0.89
CA ILE A 198 10.28 -6.88 -1.69
C ILE A 198 11.36 -7.59 -0.85
N GLU A 199 11.02 -8.00 0.38
CA GLU A 199 11.91 -8.73 1.30
C GLU A 199 13.22 -8.00 1.62
N ARG A 200 13.24 -6.66 1.51
CA ARG A 200 14.38 -5.87 1.96
C ARG A 200 14.26 -5.58 3.45
N PRO A 201 15.28 -5.94 4.27
CA PRO A 201 15.26 -5.64 5.68
C PRO A 201 15.38 -4.12 5.86
N MET A 202 14.28 -3.48 6.25
CA MET A 202 14.26 -2.07 6.65
C MET A 202 13.77 -2.00 8.09
N THR A 203 14.56 -1.38 8.97
CA THR A 203 14.15 -1.22 10.37
C THR A 203 13.14 -0.08 10.49
N LEU A 204 12.27 -0.12 11.51
CA LEU A 204 11.33 0.98 11.77
C LEU A 204 12.05 2.32 12.00
N ARG A 205 13.22 2.26 12.64
CA ARG A 205 14.08 3.43 12.87
C ARG A 205 14.63 3.99 11.57
N GLU A 206 15.11 3.14 10.68
CA GLU A 206 15.58 3.57 9.36
C GLU A 206 14.45 4.22 8.55
N GLY A 207 13.25 3.62 8.52
CA GLY A 207 12.08 4.22 7.87
C GLY A 207 11.70 5.59 8.45
N TRP A 208 11.81 5.73 9.76
CA TRP A 208 11.60 7.00 10.46
C TRP A 208 12.62 8.07 10.08
N ASP A 209 13.90 7.71 10.06
CA ASP A 209 15.02 8.61 9.82
C ASP A 209 15.09 9.04 8.34
N VAL A 210 14.79 8.14 7.40
CA VAL A 210 14.71 8.44 5.95
C VAL A 210 13.66 9.52 5.66
N MET A 211 12.56 9.53 6.41
CA MET A 211 11.47 10.50 6.26
C MET A 211 11.68 11.80 7.05
N ALA A 212 12.80 11.97 7.74
CA ALA A 212 13.13 13.22 8.40
C ALA A 212 13.15 14.38 7.38
N GLY A 213 12.39 15.45 7.67
CA GLY A 213 12.26 16.62 6.79
C GLY A 213 11.21 16.52 5.68
N ASN A 214 10.84 15.32 5.21
CA ASN A 214 9.83 15.12 4.14
C ASN A 214 8.49 14.54 4.63
N TYR A 215 8.37 14.17 5.90
CA TYR A 215 7.19 13.49 6.45
C TYR A 215 5.87 14.22 6.23
N TRP A 216 5.84 15.56 6.30
CA TRP A 216 4.59 16.31 6.08
C TRP A 216 4.14 16.22 4.62
N ARG A 217 5.10 16.24 3.68
CA ARG A 217 4.82 16.10 2.23
C ARG A 217 4.31 14.71 1.92
N LEU A 218 4.92 13.67 2.51
CA LEU A 218 4.44 12.30 2.38
C LEU A 218 3.03 12.15 2.98
N PHE A 219 2.77 12.71 4.16
CA PHE A 219 1.44 12.73 4.75
C PHE A 219 0.41 13.40 3.82
N ALA A 220 0.75 14.56 3.25
CA ALA A 220 -0.10 15.23 2.28
C ALA A 220 -0.32 14.41 0.99
N CYS A 221 0.69 13.67 0.52
CA CYS A 221 0.54 12.74 -0.60
C CYS A 221 -0.42 11.60 -0.26
N ILE A 222 -0.26 10.96 0.91
CA ILE A 222 -1.15 9.88 1.36
C ILE A 222 -2.58 10.40 1.48
N LEU A 223 -2.76 11.58 2.08
CA LEU A 223 -4.06 12.22 2.22
C LEU A 223 -4.67 12.54 0.85
N GLY A 224 -3.92 13.15 -0.06
CA GLY A 224 -4.38 13.46 -1.42
C GLY A 224 -4.72 12.22 -2.25
N CYS A 225 -4.00 11.11 -2.05
CA CYS A 225 -4.28 9.82 -2.68
C CYS A 225 -5.51 9.15 -2.10
N TYR A 226 -5.73 9.20 -0.78
CA TYR A 226 -6.78 8.44 -0.11
C TYR A 226 -8.11 9.20 0.01
N LEU A 227 -8.07 10.52 0.18
CA LEU A 227 -9.24 11.34 0.53
C LEU A 227 -10.40 11.22 -0.48
N PRO A 228 -10.19 11.22 -1.81
CA PRO A 228 -11.29 11.02 -2.75
C PRO A 228 -12.00 9.67 -2.58
N PHE A 229 -11.24 8.59 -2.34
CA PHE A 229 -11.79 7.26 -2.09
C PHE A 229 -12.50 7.19 -0.75
N GLY A 230 -11.96 7.85 0.29
CA GLY A 230 -12.62 7.96 1.59
C GLY A 230 -13.98 8.66 1.51
N ILE A 231 -14.08 9.74 0.71
CA ILE A 231 -15.35 10.43 0.46
C ILE A 231 -16.33 9.52 -0.26
N VAL A 232 -15.91 8.86 -1.34
CA VAL A 232 -16.79 7.94 -2.09
C VAL A 232 -17.24 6.78 -1.20
N HIS A 233 -16.32 6.19 -0.43
CA HIS A 233 -16.63 5.13 0.52
C HIS A 233 -17.67 5.57 1.55
N TYR A 234 -17.49 6.76 2.14
CA TYR A 234 -18.45 7.33 3.10
C TYR A 234 -19.83 7.54 2.46
N VAL A 235 -19.89 8.07 1.24
CA VAL A 235 -21.16 8.27 0.52
C VAL A 235 -21.85 6.94 0.23
N VAL A 236 -21.10 5.93 -0.26
CA VAL A 236 -21.62 4.59 -0.53
C VAL A 236 -22.17 3.94 0.74
N ASP A 237 -21.46 4.06 1.87
CA ASP A 237 -21.90 3.55 3.17
C ASP A 237 -23.18 4.23 3.67
N LYS A 238 -23.27 5.57 3.55
CA LYS A 238 -24.47 6.31 3.93
C LYS A 238 -25.69 5.97 3.09
N ILE A 239 -25.52 5.78 1.78
CA ILE A 239 -26.61 5.35 0.89
C ILE A 239 -26.99 3.90 1.19
N GLY A 240 -25.99 3.03 1.36
CA GLY A 240 -26.20 1.62 1.71
C GLY A 240 -26.99 1.46 3.00
N GLY A 241 -26.72 2.28 4.01
CA GLY A 241 -27.37 2.19 5.33
C GLY A 241 -28.86 2.50 5.34
N ALA A 242 -29.34 3.18 4.30
CA ALA A 242 -30.77 3.42 4.10
C ALA A 242 -31.44 2.31 3.25
N ALA A 243 -30.67 1.42 2.64
CA ALA A 243 -31.19 0.38 1.76
C ALA A 243 -31.75 -0.81 2.55
N PRO A 244 -32.71 -1.57 1.97
CA PRO A 244 -33.14 -2.86 2.52
C PRO A 244 -31.96 -3.81 2.75
N SER A 245 -32.07 -4.67 3.76
CA SER A 245 -30.97 -5.56 4.19
C SER A 245 -30.38 -6.42 3.07
N ILE A 246 -31.18 -6.79 2.06
CA ILE A 246 -30.69 -7.59 0.92
C ILE A 246 -29.79 -6.80 -0.05
N LEU A 247 -29.97 -5.47 -0.14
CA LEU A 247 -29.16 -4.60 -1.00
C LEU A 247 -27.91 -4.10 -0.30
N TRP A 248 -27.90 -4.06 1.04
CA TRP A 248 -26.76 -3.64 1.86
C TRP A 248 -25.45 -4.35 1.47
N ILE A 249 -25.47 -5.66 1.21
CA ILE A 249 -24.27 -6.42 0.85
C ILE A 249 -23.63 -5.94 -0.46
N VAL A 250 -24.44 -5.46 -1.42
CA VAL A 250 -23.94 -4.92 -2.69
C VAL A 250 -23.23 -3.60 -2.43
N PHE A 251 -23.80 -2.71 -1.62
CA PHE A 251 -23.16 -1.45 -1.22
C PHE A 251 -21.86 -1.70 -0.44
N GLN A 252 -21.84 -2.68 0.46
CA GLN A 252 -20.64 -3.09 1.18
C GLN A 252 -19.54 -3.59 0.23
N ALA A 253 -19.89 -4.42 -0.75
CA ALA A 253 -18.93 -4.88 -1.76
C ALA A 253 -18.40 -3.72 -2.63
N VAL A 254 -19.25 -2.74 -2.99
CA VAL A 254 -18.83 -1.53 -3.72
C VAL A 254 -17.91 -0.67 -2.86
N ALA A 255 -18.24 -0.45 -1.58
CA ALA A 255 -17.40 0.29 -0.65
C ALA A 255 -16.02 -0.38 -0.49
N LEU A 256 -16.00 -1.71 -0.37
CA LEU A 256 -14.75 -2.47 -0.32
C LEU A 256 -13.94 -2.33 -1.62
N ALA A 257 -14.59 -2.35 -2.79
CA ALA A 257 -13.91 -2.17 -4.07
C ALA A 257 -13.28 -0.77 -4.17
N VAL A 258 -13.99 0.26 -3.69
CA VAL A 258 -13.47 1.64 -3.58
C VAL A 258 -12.25 1.70 -2.66
N SER A 259 -12.28 0.98 -1.53
CA SER A 259 -11.13 0.87 -0.62
C SER A 259 -9.93 0.20 -1.28
N PHE A 260 -10.12 -0.89 -2.01
CA PHE A 260 -9.04 -1.56 -2.76
C PHE A 260 -8.43 -0.63 -3.81
N ALA A 261 -9.25 0.15 -4.53
CA ALA A 261 -8.77 1.14 -5.48
C ALA A 261 -7.95 2.25 -4.80
N GLY A 262 -8.42 2.78 -3.66
CA GLY A 262 -7.69 3.78 -2.90
C GLY A 262 -6.35 3.27 -2.36
N VAL A 263 -6.34 2.04 -1.85
CA VAL A 263 -5.12 1.36 -1.41
C VAL A 263 -4.14 1.15 -2.56
N ALA A 264 -4.62 0.81 -3.77
CA ALA A 264 -3.77 0.67 -4.94
C ALA A 264 -3.05 1.98 -5.30
N VAL A 265 -3.77 3.12 -5.27
CA VAL A 265 -3.17 4.45 -5.53
C VAL A 265 -2.14 4.80 -4.46
N VAL A 266 -2.48 4.64 -3.18
CA VAL A 266 -1.55 4.91 -2.07
C VAL A 266 -0.31 4.03 -2.16
N ALA A 267 -0.47 2.74 -2.42
CA ALA A 267 0.64 1.79 -2.52
C ALA A 267 1.54 2.09 -3.74
N ALA A 268 0.98 2.53 -4.87
CA ALA A 268 1.74 2.98 -6.02
C ALA A 268 2.58 4.22 -5.67
N MET A 269 1.97 5.22 -5.02
CA MET A 269 2.68 6.42 -4.53
C MET A 269 3.82 6.07 -3.58
N LEU A 270 3.57 5.22 -2.58
CA LEU A 270 4.59 4.78 -1.63
C LEU A 270 5.74 4.04 -2.30
N SER A 271 5.44 3.17 -3.27
CA SER A 271 6.46 2.47 -4.05
C SER A 271 7.31 3.41 -4.91
N GLU A 272 6.71 4.44 -5.50
CA GLU A 272 7.43 5.45 -6.28
C GLU A 272 8.35 6.29 -5.40
N VAL A 273 7.84 6.79 -4.27
CA VAL A 273 8.63 7.53 -3.28
C VAL A 273 9.77 6.66 -2.75
N TYR A 274 9.49 5.39 -2.42
CA TYR A 274 10.50 4.42 -1.98
C TYR A 274 11.62 4.23 -3.02
N ARG A 275 11.26 4.09 -4.30
CA ARG A 275 12.24 3.96 -5.40
C ARG A 275 13.11 5.21 -5.54
N GLY A 276 12.56 6.41 -5.29
CA GLY A 276 13.32 7.66 -5.29
C GLY A 276 14.43 7.69 -4.23
N PHE A 277 14.16 7.14 -3.04
CA PHE A 277 15.16 7.04 -1.97
C PHE A 277 16.12 5.86 -2.13
N TYR A 278 15.66 4.76 -2.72
CA TYR A 278 16.43 3.53 -2.89
C TYR A 278 16.41 3.09 -4.36
N PRO A 279 17.19 3.75 -5.24
CA PRO A 279 17.28 3.35 -6.64
C PRO A 279 17.77 1.89 -6.75
N PRO A 280 17.27 1.12 -7.72
CA PRO A 280 17.72 -0.24 -7.95
C PRO A 280 19.23 -0.25 -8.26
N GLU A 281 19.98 -1.17 -7.65
CA GLU A 281 21.42 -1.29 -7.90
C GLU A 281 21.69 -1.55 -9.40
N PRO A 282 22.65 -0.85 -10.02
CA PRO A 282 22.94 -0.97 -11.47
C PRO A 282 23.21 -2.41 -11.92
N GLN A 283 23.83 -3.22 -11.06
CA GLN A 283 24.16 -4.62 -11.36
C GLN A 283 22.93 -5.52 -11.52
N ALA A 284 21.79 -5.17 -10.89
CA ALA A 284 20.54 -5.88 -11.10
C ALA A 284 19.92 -5.54 -12.46
N ALA A 285 20.19 -4.35 -13.01
CA ALA A 285 19.74 -3.95 -14.34
C ALA A 285 20.54 -4.67 -15.44
N GLU A 286 21.86 -4.82 -15.28
CA GLU A 286 22.70 -5.57 -16.23
C GLU A 286 22.30 -7.06 -16.30
N ARG A 287 22.02 -7.71 -15.16
CA ARG A 287 21.55 -9.11 -15.15
C ARG A 287 20.15 -9.33 -15.72
N ARG A 288 19.32 -8.30 -15.83
CA ARG A 288 17.99 -8.38 -16.48
C ARG A 288 18.06 -8.19 -18.00
N ALA A 289 19.17 -7.64 -18.50
CA ALA A 289 19.41 -7.43 -19.91
C ALA A 289 20.08 -8.64 -20.60
N SER A 290 20.73 -9.50 -19.83
CA SER A 290 21.30 -10.81 -20.24
C SER A 290 20.28 -11.93 -20.15
#